data_AF-A0A067QUE1-F1
#
_entry.id   AF-A0A067QUE1-F1
#
_cell.length_a   1.000
_cell.length_b   1.000
_cell.length_c   1.000
_cell.angle_alpha   90.00
_cell.angle_beta   90.00
_cell.angle_gamma   90.00
#
_symmetry.space_group_name_H-M   'P 1'
#
loop_
_entity.id
_entity.type
_entity.pdbx_description
1 polymer ?
#
loop_
_entity_poly.entity_id
_entity_poly.type
_entity_poly.pdbx_seq_one_letter_code
_entity_poly.pdbx_strand_id
1 'polypeptide(L)'
;MSAALARESLELVESAGKKHVRPRQAIDAKNLHRKNKQSGIVQKKLRKEVASCGGVQLSVEELRMRLRVHEDRTEGNVRLLQRLGDCSSLDVKTANKIFERSVKSRTEKPSSESKEESTMFTEEDFKKFEEEYFVN
;
A
#
# COMPACT_ATOMS: atom_id res chain seq x y z
N MET A 1 -42.16 -1.06 11.55
CA MET A 1 -41.04 -1.75 10.87
C MET A 1 -41.16 -1.47 9.37
N SER A 2 -40.09 -1.02 8.72
CA SER A 2 -40.16 -0.58 7.32
C SER A 2 -40.17 -1.78 6.37
N ALA A 3 -40.98 -1.72 5.32
CA ALA A 3 -41.08 -2.77 4.30
C ALA A 3 -39.75 -3.01 3.56
N ALA A 4 -38.88 -2.00 3.50
CA ALA A 4 -37.53 -2.11 2.94
C ALA A 4 -36.65 -3.08 3.74
N LEU A 5 -36.68 -2.99 5.08
CA LEU A 5 -35.89 -3.85 5.96
C LEU A 5 -36.34 -5.32 5.86
N ALA A 6 -37.65 -5.56 5.73
CA ALA A 6 -38.20 -6.90 5.54
C ALA A 6 -37.73 -7.53 4.22
N ARG A 7 -37.68 -6.75 3.14
CA ARG A 7 -37.19 -7.21 1.83
C ARG A 7 -35.68 -7.51 1.86
N GLU A 8 -34.88 -6.66 2.49
CA GLU A 8 -33.44 -6.86 2.63
C GLU A 8 -33.12 -8.11 3.46
N SER A 9 -33.88 -8.36 4.53
CA SER A 9 -33.69 -9.56 5.36
C SER A 9 -33.99 -10.86 4.61
N LEU A 10 -34.96 -10.87 3.68
CA LEU A 10 -35.25 -12.01 2.82
C LEU A 10 -34.19 -12.20 1.73
N GLU A 11 -33.72 -11.12 1.12
CA GLU A 11 -32.64 -11.17 0.11
C GLU A 11 -31.33 -11.75 0.68
N LEU A 12 -30.99 -11.43 1.93
CA LEU A 12 -29.83 -12.00 2.62
C LEU A 12 -29.94 -13.51 2.86
N VAL A 13 -31.15 -14.02 3.13
CA VAL A 13 -31.40 -15.46 3.33
C VAL A 13 -31.33 -16.21 1.99
N GLU A 14 -31.87 -15.63 0.91
CA GLU A 14 -31.89 -16.27 -0.41
C GLU A 14 -30.52 -16.24 -1.12
N SER A 15 -29.71 -15.19 -0.89
CA SER A 15 -28.39 -15.01 -1.51
C SER A 15 -27.27 -15.85 -0.88
N ALA A 16 -27.50 -16.45 0.29
CA ALA A 16 -26.56 -17.38 0.93
C ALA A 16 -26.25 -18.64 0.09
N GLY A 17 -27.07 -18.95 -0.91
CA GLY A 17 -26.88 -20.10 -1.80
C GLY A 17 -26.35 -19.80 -3.21
N LYS A 18 -26.36 -18.55 -3.70
CA LYS A 18 -26.01 -18.23 -5.11
C LYS A 18 -25.33 -16.87 -5.23
N LYS A 19 -24.05 -16.87 -5.65
CA LYS A 19 -23.27 -15.65 -5.93
C LYS A 19 -23.80 -14.96 -7.18
N HIS A 20 -24.53 -13.85 -7.03
CA HIS A 20 -24.91 -13.00 -8.16
C HIS A 20 -23.84 -11.93 -8.39
N VAL A 21 -23.08 -12.06 -9.48
CA VAL A 21 -22.19 -11.00 -9.96
C VAL A 21 -23.06 -9.96 -10.67
N ARG A 22 -23.00 -8.69 -10.26
CA ARG A 22 -23.55 -7.56 -11.04
C ARG A 22 -22.43 -6.95 -11.90
N PRO A 23 -22.65 -6.65 -13.19
CA PRO A 23 -21.65 -5.97 -14.01
C PRO A 23 -21.57 -4.49 -13.62
N ARG A 24 -20.36 -3.99 -13.34
CA ARG A 24 -20.09 -2.57 -13.15
C ARG A 24 -20.10 -1.86 -14.51
N GLN A 25 -20.87 -0.79 -14.59
CA GLN A 25 -20.89 0.14 -15.73
C GLN A 25 -19.52 0.84 -15.85
N ALA A 26 -19.05 0.96 -17.08
CA ALA A 26 -17.76 1.56 -17.42
C ALA A 26 -17.81 3.09 -17.20
N ILE A 27 -16.82 3.61 -16.49
CA ILE A 27 -16.57 5.05 -16.38
C ILE A 27 -15.57 5.41 -17.49
N ASP A 28 -15.95 6.33 -18.37
CA ASP A 28 -15.16 6.80 -19.50
C ASP A 28 -13.82 7.41 -19.05
N ALA A 29 -12.73 6.76 -19.43
CA ALA A 29 -11.37 7.21 -19.19
C ALA A 29 -10.95 8.24 -20.25
N LYS A 30 -11.38 9.49 -20.07
CA LYS A 30 -10.74 10.64 -20.73
C LYS A 30 -10.24 11.57 -19.63
N ASN A 31 -8.91 11.74 -19.58
CA ASN A 31 -8.14 12.61 -18.68
C ASN A 31 -7.45 11.92 -17.49
N LEU A 32 -6.45 11.09 -17.78
CA LEU A 32 -5.23 11.08 -16.96
C LEU A 32 -4.00 10.97 -17.86
N HIS A 33 -3.58 12.13 -18.39
CA HIS A 33 -2.21 12.31 -18.85
C HIS A 33 -1.34 12.59 -17.63
N ARG A 34 -0.49 11.63 -17.23
CA ARG A 34 0.87 11.95 -16.79
C ARG A 34 1.76 10.72 -16.83
N LYS A 35 2.88 10.93 -17.50
CA LYS A 35 3.88 9.98 -17.94
C LYS A 35 4.61 9.38 -16.74
N ASN A 36 4.78 8.07 -16.71
CA ASN A 36 5.95 7.45 -16.11
C ASN A 36 6.47 6.37 -17.06
N LYS A 37 7.57 6.72 -17.75
CA LYS A 37 8.42 5.76 -18.44
C LYS A 37 9.13 4.94 -17.35
N GLN A 38 8.74 3.70 -17.17
CA GLN A 38 9.61 2.67 -16.61
C GLN A 38 9.56 1.45 -17.54
N SER A 39 10.70 1.26 -18.20
CA SER A 39 11.31 0.03 -18.69
C SER A 39 10.41 -1.20 -18.87
N GLY A 40 10.42 -1.71 -20.11
CA GLY A 40 9.57 -2.79 -20.57
C GLY A 40 9.66 -4.09 -19.77
N ILE A 41 8.48 -4.62 -19.48
CA ILE A 41 8.29 -6.05 -19.23
C ILE A 41 7.39 -6.53 -20.36
N VAL A 42 8.03 -7.23 -21.29
CA VAL A 42 7.40 -7.92 -22.41
C VAL A 42 6.30 -8.82 -21.86
N GLN A 43 5.08 -8.63 -22.37
CA GLN A 43 3.97 -9.55 -22.18
C GLN A 43 4.38 -10.95 -22.64
N LYS A 44 4.59 -11.88 -21.71
CA LYS A 44 4.72 -13.31 -22.01
C LYS A 44 3.82 -14.13 -21.10
N LYS A 45 2.62 -14.37 -21.64
CA LYS A 45 1.74 -15.54 -21.46
C LYS A 45 1.20 -15.77 -20.04
N LEU A 46 -0.08 -16.10 -19.97
CA LEU A 46 -0.76 -16.71 -18.83
C LEU A 46 0.05 -17.91 -18.30
N ARG A 47 1.00 -17.65 -17.41
CA ARG A 47 1.66 -18.69 -16.64
C ARG A 47 0.72 -18.98 -15.49
N LYS A 48 0.22 -20.22 -15.42
CA LYS A 48 -0.37 -20.76 -14.20
C LYS A 48 0.57 -20.36 -13.06
N GLU A 49 0.04 -19.67 -12.06
CA GLU A 49 0.87 -19.19 -10.96
C GLU A 49 1.43 -20.41 -10.22
N VAL A 50 2.72 -20.65 -10.41
CA VAL A 50 3.44 -21.72 -9.74
C VAL A 50 4.10 -21.06 -8.54
N ALA A 51 3.57 -21.35 -7.36
CA ALA A 51 4.16 -20.91 -6.11
C ALA A 51 5.17 -21.99 -5.65
N SER A 52 6.41 -21.59 -5.39
CA SER A 52 7.45 -22.48 -4.88
C SER A 52 7.42 -22.49 -3.36
N CYS A 53 7.24 -23.66 -2.76
CA CYS A 53 7.37 -23.87 -1.33
C CYS A 53 8.41 -24.98 -1.11
N GLY A 54 9.58 -24.63 -0.55
CA GLY A 54 10.65 -25.61 -0.26
C GLY A 54 11.32 -26.23 -1.48
N GLY A 55 11.33 -25.56 -2.64
CA GLY A 55 11.97 -26.04 -3.87
C GLY A 55 11.09 -26.89 -4.77
N VAL A 56 9.85 -27.20 -4.37
CA VAL A 56 8.85 -27.89 -5.20
C VAL A 56 7.90 -26.87 -5.83
N GLN A 57 7.77 -26.94 -7.15
CA GLN A 57 6.81 -26.15 -7.93
C GLN A 57 5.41 -26.77 -7.76
N LEU A 58 4.53 -26.08 -7.04
CA LEU A 58 3.15 -26.51 -6.82
C LEU A 58 2.18 -25.54 -7.50
N SER A 59 1.04 -26.08 -7.95
CA SER A 59 -0.08 -25.25 -8.39
C SER A 59 -0.67 -24.47 -7.20
N VAL A 60 -1.15 -23.24 -7.41
CA VAL A 60 -1.82 -22.45 -6.34
C VAL A 60 -2.92 -23.24 -5.64
N GLU A 61 -3.67 -24.05 -6.39
CA GLU A 61 -4.76 -24.87 -5.85
C GLU A 61 -4.24 -25.96 -4.90
N GLU A 62 -3.18 -26.67 -5.30
CA GLU A 62 -2.53 -27.69 -4.46
C GLU A 62 -1.94 -27.08 -3.19
N LEU A 63 -1.35 -25.89 -3.31
CA LEU A 63 -0.80 -25.15 -2.18
C LEU A 63 -1.91 -24.68 -1.23
N ARG A 64 -3.04 -24.19 -1.75
CA ARG A 64 -4.22 -23.84 -0.95
C ARG A 64 -4.80 -25.07 -0.25
N MET A 65 -4.86 -26.22 -0.92
CA MET A 65 -5.33 -27.47 -0.31
C MET A 65 -4.40 -27.92 0.83
N ARG A 66 -3.07 -27.89 0.63
CA ARG A 66 -2.09 -28.19 1.70
C ARG A 66 -2.19 -27.23 2.88
N LEU A 67 -2.42 -25.94 2.62
CA LEU A 67 -2.61 -24.94 3.68
C LEU A 67 -3.92 -25.14 4.46
N ARG A 68 -4.99 -25.59 3.79
CA ARG A 68 -6.28 -25.90 4.42
C ARG A 68 -6.23 -27.14 5.30
N VAL A 69 -5.39 -28.14 4.98
CA VAL A 69 -5.23 -29.34 5.82
C VAL A 69 -4.66 -29.02 7.22
N HIS A 70 -4.01 -27.86 7.41
CA HIS A 70 -3.60 -27.36 8.73
C HIS A 70 -4.70 -26.52 9.40
N GLU A 71 -5.91 -27.05 9.46
CA GLU A 71 -7.13 -26.28 9.74
C GLU A 71 -7.32 -25.88 11.21
N ASP A 72 -6.57 -26.45 12.15
CA ASP A 72 -6.59 -25.97 13.53
C ASP A 72 -5.22 -25.45 13.99
N ARG A 73 -5.05 -24.13 13.90
CA ARG A 73 -3.90 -23.41 14.47
C ARG A 73 -4.22 -22.81 15.83
N THR A 74 -5.39 -23.07 16.39
CA THR A 74 -5.88 -22.41 17.61
C THR A 74 -4.94 -22.70 18.78
N GLU A 75 -4.59 -23.97 19.00
CA GLU A 75 -3.64 -24.32 20.06
C GLU A 75 -2.25 -23.72 19.84
N GLY A 76 -1.76 -23.70 18.59
CA GLY A 76 -0.48 -23.11 18.24
C GLY A 76 -0.45 -21.61 18.50
N ASN A 77 -1.54 -20.92 18.16
CA ASN A 77 -1.71 -19.49 18.36
C ASN A 77 -1.86 -19.15 19.85
N VAL A 78 -2.60 -19.95 20.62
CA VAL A 78 -2.74 -19.78 22.07
C VAL A 78 -1.38 -19.91 22.76
N ARG A 79 -0.59 -20.94 22.41
CA ARG A 79 0.77 -21.11 22.94
C ARG A 79 1.69 -19.95 22.55
N LEU A 80 1.55 -19.43 21.32
CA LEU A 80 2.33 -18.28 20.87
C LEU A 80 1.95 -17.00 21.64
N LEU A 81 0.65 -16.75 21.82
CA LEU A 81 0.15 -15.61 22.58
C LEU A 81 0.58 -15.65 24.04
N GLN A 82 0.57 -16.83 24.66
CA GLN A 82 1.11 -17.01 26.01
C GLN A 82 2.59 -16.63 26.07
N ARG A 83 3.41 -17.16 25.17
CA ARG A 83 4.85 -16.81 25.11
C ARG A 83 5.08 -15.31 24.91
N LEU A 84 4.28 -14.66 24.07
CA LEU A 84 4.37 -13.22 23.85
C LEU A 84 3.92 -12.41 25.08
N GLY A 85 2.91 -12.90 25.81
CA GLY A 85 2.45 -12.29 27.06
C GLY A 85 3.46 -12.45 28.20
N ASP A 86 4.11 -13.61 28.30
CA ASP A 86 5.15 -13.90 29.28
C ASP A 86 6.43 -13.11 28.99
N CYS A 87 6.72 -12.82 27.72
CA CYS A 87 7.79 -11.94 27.29
C CYS A 87 7.39 -10.45 27.39
N SER A 88 7.05 -9.98 28.59
CA SER A 88 6.75 -8.56 28.85
C SER A 88 7.98 -7.64 28.71
N SER A 89 9.19 -8.20 28.84
CA SER A 89 10.45 -7.47 28.67
C SER A 89 11.24 -8.03 27.49
N LEU A 90 11.53 -7.18 26.51
CA LEU A 90 12.53 -7.49 25.48
C LEU A 90 13.92 -7.52 26.14
N ASP A 91 14.75 -8.50 25.79
CA ASP A 91 16.16 -8.49 26.18
C ASP A 91 16.82 -7.23 25.62
N VAL A 92 17.61 -6.56 26.45
CA VAL A 92 18.27 -5.28 26.14
C VAL A 92 19.11 -5.41 24.87
N LYS A 93 19.73 -6.57 24.66
CA LYS A 93 20.51 -6.87 23.44
C LYS A 93 19.63 -6.88 22.20
N THR A 94 18.45 -7.49 22.27
CA THR A 94 17.49 -7.49 21.16
C THR A 94 16.89 -6.11 20.91
N ALA A 95 16.59 -5.36 21.96
CA ALA A 95 16.09 -3.99 21.85
C ALA A 95 17.12 -3.08 21.15
N ASN A 96 18.38 -3.14 21.57
CA ASN A 96 19.48 -2.38 20.95
C ASN A 96 19.70 -2.76 19.50
N LYS A 97 19.60 -4.05 19.15
CA LYS A 97 19.72 -4.51 17.76
C LYS A 97 18.59 -3.98 16.86
N ILE A 98 17.36 -3.92 17.37
CA ILE A 98 16.21 -3.34 16.65
C ILE A 98 16.43 -1.84 16.47
N PHE A 99 16.84 -1.15 17.53
CA PHE A 99 17.13 0.28 17.50
C PHE A 99 18.22 0.61 16.49
N GLU A 100 19.37 -0.06 16.55
CA GLU A 100 20.48 0.16 15.61
C GLU A 100 20.06 -0.07 14.16
N ARG A 101 19.26 -1.10 13.89
CA ARG A 101 18.74 -1.36 12.54
C ARG A 101 17.86 -0.21 12.06
N SER A 102 16.99 0.30 12.93
CA SER A 102 16.09 1.42 12.60
C SER A 102 16.87 2.70 12.30
N VAL A 103 17.89 3.03 13.11
CA VAL A 103 18.74 4.21 12.93
C VAL A 103 19.59 4.08 11.67
N LYS A 104 20.27 2.95 11.47
CA LYS A 104 21.13 2.71 10.28
C LYS A 104 20.34 2.68 8.96
N SER A 105 19.06 2.32 8.99
CA SER A 105 18.19 2.30 7.80
C SER A 105 17.75 3.68 7.34
N ARG A 106 17.91 4.71 8.19
CA ARG A 106 17.57 6.08 7.87
C ARG A 106 18.80 6.75 7.29
N THR A 107 19.08 6.50 6.02
CA THR A 107 20.04 7.31 5.27
C THR A 107 19.49 8.74 5.28
N GLU A 108 20.13 9.63 6.03
CA GLU A 108 19.81 11.05 5.96
C GLU A 108 20.02 11.47 4.50
N LYS A 109 18.94 11.91 3.85
CA LYS A 109 19.09 12.51 2.53
C LYS A 109 19.99 13.73 2.73
N PRO A 110 21.08 13.87 1.97
CA PRO A 110 21.92 15.05 2.07
C PRO A 110 21.02 16.28 1.93
N SER A 111 21.09 17.20 2.89
CA SER A 111 20.38 18.46 2.79
C SER A 111 20.84 19.11 1.50
N SER A 112 19.92 19.32 0.55
CA SER A 112 20.24 20.14 -0.61
C SER A 112 20.64 21.50 -0.08
N GLU A 113 21.87 21.93 -0.37
CA GLU A 113 22.32 23.29 -0.11
C GLU A 113 21.23 24.25 -0.58
N SER A 114 20.82 25.17 0.30
CA SER A 114 19.83 26.19 -0.03
C SER A 114 20.43 27.03 -1.16
N LYS A 115 19.95 26.80 -2.38
CA LYS A 115 20.29 27.65 -3.51
C LYS A 115 19.80 29.05 -3.16
N GLU A 116 20.72 30.01 -3.15
CA GLU A 116 20.35 31.41 -3.09
C GLU A 116 19.39 31.69 -4.24
N GLU A 117 18.18 32.13 -3.91
CA GLU A 117 17.15 32.45 -4.89
C GLU A 117 17.60 33.70 -5.63
N SER A 118 18.16 33.54 -6.83
CA SER A 118 18.52 34.68 -7.66
C SER A 118 17.23 35.33 -8.16
N THR A 119 16.89 36.51 -7.65
CA THR A 119 15.77 37.29 -8.16
C THR A 119 16.10 37.78 -9.58
N MET A 120 15.16 37.63 -10.50
CA MET A 120 15.32 38.17 -11.87
C MET A 120 15.15 39.69 -11.94
N PHE A 121 14.66 40.32 -10.87
CA PHE A 121 14.49 41.76 -10.79
C PHE A 121 15.77 42.42 -10.29
N THR A 122 16.18 43.45 -11.00
CA THR A 122 17.32 44.30 -10.66
C THR A 122 16.84 45.60 -10.02
N GLU A 123 17.74 46.31 -9.31
CA GLU A 123 17.41 47.62 -8.71
C GLU A 123 16.95 48.66 -9.76
N GLU A 124 17.35 48.50 -11.02
CA GLU A 124 16.89 49.33 -12.13
C GLU A 124 15.41 49.10 -12.46
N ASP A 125 14.89 47.89 -12.25
CA ASP A 125 13.48 47.56 -12.50
C ASP A 125 12.58 48.20 -11.43
N PHE A 126 13.05 48.28 -10.19
CA PHE A 126 12.32 48.95 -9.10
C PHE A 126 12.22 50.46 -9.32
N LYS A 127 13.27 51.12 -9.84
CA LYS A 127 13.21 52.55 -10.18
C LYS A 127 12.16 52.86 -11.25
N LYS A 128 12.11 52.04 -12.31
CA LYS A 128 11.08 52.19 -13.36
C LYS A 128 9.66 52.01 -12.81
N PHE A 129 9.50 51.06 -11.89
CA PHE A 129 8.21 50.82 -11.23
C PHE A 129 7.80 51.98 -10.31
N GLU A 130 8.74 52.55 -9.56
CA GLU A 130 8.49 53.72 -8.71
C GLU A 130 8.05 54.93 -9.54
N GLU A 131 8.72 55.19 -10.67
CA GLU A 131 8.35 56.28 -11.58
C GLU A 131 6.93 56.08 -12.16
N GLU A 132 6.52 54.86 -12.49
CA GLU A 132 5.18 54.58 -13.01
C GLU A 132 4.07 54.72 -11.93
N TYR A 133 4.38 54.40 -10.67
CA TYR A 133 3.38 54.39 -9.59
C TYR A 133 3.31 55.70 -8.79
N PHE A 134 4.41 56.44 -8.68
CA PHE A 134 4.49 57.65 -7.85
C PHE A 134 4.52 58.96 -8.66
N VAL A 135 4.57 58.91 -9.99
CA VAL A 135 4.36 60.09 -10.84
C VAL A 135 2.88 60.19 -11.20
N ASN A 136 2.11 60.75 -10.26
CA ASN A 136 0.86 61.48 -10.51
C ASN A 136 1.01 62.90 -9.97
#